data_AF-A0AA95G9U7-F1
#
_entry.id   AF-A0AA95G9U7-F1
#
_cell.length_a   1.000
_cell.length_b   1.000
_cell.length_c   1.000
_cell.angle_alpha   90.00
_cell.angle_beta   90.00
_cell.angle_gamma   90.00
#
_symmetry.space_group_name_H-M   'P 1'
#
loop_
_entity.id
_entity.type
_entity.pdbx_description
1 polymer ?
#
loop_
_entity_poly.entity_id
_entity_poly.type
_entity_poly.pdbx_seq_one_letter_code
_entity_poly.pdbx_strand_id
1 'polypeptide(L)' 'MGTFETIGVEYNKIKEVYLKYIKAYKDLNNNSTKGATSFADFYLYRTYTSKYADPRKFMGSIK' A
#
# COMPACT_ATOMS: atom_id res chain seq x y z
N MET A 1 20.80 -8.62 -8.04
CA MET A 1 20.50 -8.54 -6.59
C MET A 1 19.70 -7.30 -6.18
N GLY A 2 19.62 -6.22 -6.98
CA GLY A 2 18.98 -4.96 -6.55
C GLY A 2 17.44 -4.89 -6.54
N THR A 3 16.72 -5.86 -7.11
CA THR A 3 15.23 -5.86 -7.16
C THR A 3 14.58 -6.49 -5.95
N PHE A 4 15.23 -7.46 -5.28
CA PHE A 4 14.65 -8.15 -4.13
C PHE A 4 14.62 -7.28 -2.87
N GLU A 5 15.69 -6.51 -2.62
CA GLU A 5 15.74 -5.56 -1.50
C GLU A 5 14.71 -4.44 -1.66
N THR A 6 14.53 -3.91 -2.87
CA THR A 6 13.53 -2.87 -3.14
C THR A 6 12.10 -3.37 -2.93
N ILE A 7 11.79 -4.60 -3.33
CA ILE A 7 10.48 -5.22 -3.10
C ILE A 7 10.22 -5.43 -1.60
N GLY A 8 11.21 -5.92 -0.84
CA GLY A 8 11.09 -6.11 0.61
C GLY A 8 10.86 -4.79 1.37
N VAL A 9 11.57 -3.73 0.97
CA VAL A 9 11.41 -2.39 1.56
C VAL A 9 10.04 -1.80 1.26
N GLU A 10 9.54 -1.91 0.02
CA GLU A 10 8.20 -1.44 -0.33
C GLU A 10 7.11 -2.23 0.39
N TYR A 11 7.26 -3.55 0.49
CA TYR A 11 6.35 -4.40 1.24
C TYR A 11 6.25 -3.97 2.71
N ASN A 12 7.39 -3.76 3.38
CA ASN A 12 7.43 -3.32 4.77
C ASN A 12 6.78 -1.95 4.96
N LYS A 13 7.03 -1.00 4.05
CA LYS A 13 6.37 0.31 4.07
C LYS A 13 4.86 0.19 3.94
N ILE A 14 4.35 -0.63 3.01
CA ILE A 14 2.91 -0.83 2.83
C ILE A 14 2.29 -1.49 4.07
N LYS A 15 2.99 -2.45 4.67
CA LYS A 15 2.58 -3.11 5.92
C LYS A 15 2.46 -2.11 7.07
N GLU A 16 3.42 -1.22 7.25
CA GLU A 16 3.36 -0.19 8.30
C GLU A 16 2.17 0.76 8.11
N VAL A 17 1.90 1.16 6.87
CA VAL A 17 0.73 2.00 6.56
C VAL A 17 -0.57 1.24 6.84
N TYR A 18 -0.64 -0.05 6.51
CA TYR A 18 -1.81 -0.88 6.83
C TYR A 18 -2.06 -1.00 8.34
N LEU A 19 -1.01 -1.14 9.15
CA LEU A 19 -1.17 -1.17 10.61
C LEU A 19 -1.73 0.15 11.15
N LYS A 20 -1.28 1.29 10.62
CA LYS A 20 -1.83 2.61 10.95
C LYS A 20 -3.30 2.72 10.53
N TYR A 21 -3.65 2.22 9.34
CA TYR A 21 -5.03 2.13 8.87
C TYR A 21 -5.92 1.32 9.83
N ILE A 22 -5.49 0.10 10.20
CA ILE A 22 -6.26 -0.76 11.12
C ILE A 22 -6.42 -0.11 12.50
N LYS A 23 -5.38 0.56 13.00
CA LYS A 23 -5.47 1.30 14.27
C LYS A 23 -6.52 2.41 14.20
N ALA A 24 -6.44 3.27 13.18
CA ALA A 24 -7.42 4.34 12.99
C ALA A 24 -8.84 3.80 12.78
N TYR A 25 -8.99 2.70 12.03
CA TYR A 25 -10.28 2.06 11.81
C TYR A 25 -10.87 1.53 13.11
N LYS A 26 -10.06 0.88 13.96
CA LYS A 26 -10.48 0.44 15.30
C LYS A 26 -10.92 1.61 16.18
N ASP A 27 -10.15 2.69 16.20
CA ASP A 27 -10.47 3.88 17.00
C ASP A 27 -11.83 4.48 16.59
N LEU A 28 -12.18 4.40 15.29
CA LEU A 28 -13.46 4.86 14.75
C LEU A 28 -14.61 3.85 14.89
N ASN A 29 -14.30 2.55 15.00
CA ASN A 29 -15.28 1.46 14.95
C ASN A 29 -15.37 0.72 16.29
N ASN A 30 -15.40 1.43 17.41
CA ASN A 30 -15.53 0.87 18.77
C ASN A 30 -14.54 -0.29 19.03
N ASN A 31 -13.28 -0.09 18.65
CA ASN A 31 -12.19 -1.06 18.75
C ASN A 31 -12.37 -2.36 17.94
N SER A 32 -13.27 -2.35 16.94
CA SER A 32 -13.55 -3.50 16.07
C SER A 32 -12.90 -3.36 14.69
N THR A 33 -12.37 -4.46 14.15
CA THR A 33 -11.89 -4.55 12.77
C THR A 33 -12.95 -5.06 11.80
N LYS A 34 -14.20 -5.24 12.25
CA LYS A 34 -15.28 -5.76 11.39
C LYS A 34 -15.52 -4.79 10.23
N GLY A 35 -15.42 -5.30 9.00
CA GLY A 35 -15.58 -4.51 7.77
C GLY A 35 -14.30 -3.79 7.30
N ALA A 36 -13.18 -3.89 8.02
CA ALA A 36 -11.91 -3.36 7.54
C ALA A 36 -11.46 -4.10 6.28
N THR A 37 -10.85 -3.37 5.34
CA THR A 37 -10.23 -3.93 4.14
C THR A 37 -9.13 -4.91 4.53
N SER A 38 -9.06 -6.06 3.86
CA SER A 38 -8.00 -7.04 4.11
C SER A 38 -6.62 -6.47 3.72
N PHE A 39 -5.54 -7.01 4.30
CA PHE A 39 -4.19 -6.59 3.91
C PHE A 39 -3.92 -6.87 2.44
N ALA A 40 -4.42 -7.99 1.90
CA ALA A 40 -4.23 -8.36 0.50
C ALA A 40 -4.85 -7.32 -0.44
N ASP A 41 -6.10 -6.93 -0.19
CA ASP A 41 -6.79 -5.91 -1.00
C ASP A 41 -6.14 -4.53 -0.85
N PHE A 42 -5.74 -4.18 0.38
CA PHE A 42 -5.02 -2.94 0.65
C PHE A 42 -3.68 -2.89 -0.09
N TYR A 43 -2.91 -3.99 -0.07
CA TYR A 43 -1.65 -4.13 -0.78
C TYR A 43 -1.85 -4.02 -2.29
N LEU A 44 -2.86 -4.70 -2.84
CA LEU A 44 -3.16 -4.67 -4.26
C LEU A 44 -3.56 -3.25 -4.70
N TYR A 45 -4.45 -2.59 -3.96
CA TYR A 45 -4.84 -1.20 -4.23
C TYR A 45 -3.64 -0.25 -4.18
N ARG A 46 -2.77 -0.39 -3.18
CA ARG A 46 -1.64 0.53 -2.98
C ARG A 46 -0.51 0.30 -3.98
N THR A 47 -0.24 -0.95 -4.34
CA THR A 47 0.72 -1.27 -5.40
C THR A 47 0.20 -0.88 -6.78
N TYR A 48 -1.09 -1.09 -7.05
CA TYR A 48 -1.72 -0.67 -8.31
C TYR A 48 -1.70 0.84 -8.44
N THR A 49 -2.16 1.58 -7.43
CA THR A 49 -2.09 3.06 -7.44
C THR A 49 -0.65 3.57 -7.49
N SER A 50 0.32 2.98 -6.79
CA SER A 50 1.74 3.37 -6.89
C SER A 50 2.34 3.14 -8.29
N LYS A 51 1.87 2.11 -9.00
CA LYS A 51 2.28 1.83 -10.38
C LYS A 51 1.61 2.76 -11.39
N TYR A 52 0.32 3.07 -11.23
CA TYR A 52 -0.48 3.74 -12.27
C TYR A 52 -0.85 5.20 -11.96
N ALA A 53 -0.72 5.67 -10.72
CA ALA A 53 -1.07 7.05 -10.35
C ALA A 53 0.08 8.05 -10.48
N ASP A 54 1.31 7.60 -10.79
CA ASP A 54 2.40 8.52 -11.14
C ASP A 54 2.53 8.64 -12.66
N PRO A 55 1.91 9.67 -13.29
CA PRO A 55 2.01 9.88 -14.73
C PRO A 55 3.47 10.07 -15.19
N ARG A 56 4.40 10.47 -14.32
CA ARG A 56 5.82 10.63 -14.68
C ARG A 56 6.52 9.29 -14.93
N LYS A 57 6.04 8.19 -14.32
CA LYS A 57 6.56 6.84 -14.61
C LYS A 57 6.19 6.35 -16.02
N PHE A 58 5.15 6.92 -16.64
CA PHE A 58 4.75 6.63 -18.02
C PHE A 58 5.23 7.70 -19.02
N MET A 59 5.32 8.96 -18.61
CA MET A 59 5.78 10.05 -19.47
C MET A 59 7.31 10.09 -19.66
N GLY A 60 8.10 9.39 -18.84
CA GLY A 60 9.55 9.23 -19.05
C GLY A 60 9.95 8.34 -20.24
N SER A 61 9.00 7.78 -20.99
CA SER A 61 9.24 6.98 -22.21
C SER A 61 8.78 7.64 -23.51
N ILE A 62 8.36 8.91 -23.48
CA ILE A 62 8.14 9.69 -24.70
C ILE A 62 9.32 10.66 -24.83
N LYS A 63 10.27 10.24 -25.68
CA LYS A 63 11.45 10.94 -26.26
C LYS A 63 11.85 12.29 -25.68
#